data_AF-A0A254TAM1-F1
#
_entry.id   AF-A0A254TAM1-F1
#
_cell.length_a   1.000
_cell.length_b   1.000
_cell.length_c   1.000
_cell.angle_alpha   90.00
_cell.angle_beta   90.00
_cell.angle_gamma   90.00
#
_symmetry.space_group_name_H-M   'P 1'
#
loop_
_entity.id
_entity.type
_entity.pdbx_description
1 polymer ?
#
loop_
_entity_poly.entity_id
_entity_poly.type
_entity_poly.pdbx_seq_one_letter_code
_entity_poly.pdbx_strand_id
1 'polypeptide(L)'
;MVLIAGCASAKPEGAQSKRSGSERQLNMTWAGKPLKDLLAVYGEPTQVMEYPNSRSTTVVVYRDHAKLPASCAHAFTINNNGEPTIVNYFCR
;
A
#
# COMPACT_ATOMS: atom_id res chain seq x y z
N MET A 1 0.63 50.82 -13.17
CA MET A 1 1.25 49.55 -12.73
C MET A 1 0.24 48.44 -12.97
N VAL A 2 0.55 47.55 -13.92
CA VAL A 2 -0.29 46.41 -14.28
C VAL A 2 0.07 45.26 -13.32
N LEU A 3 -0.85 44.87 -12.45
CA LEU A 3 -0.72 43.66 -11.65
C LEU A 3 -1.52 42.56 -12.33
N ILE A 4 -0.78 41.66 -12.98
CA ILE A 4 -1.29 40.44 -13.61
C ILE A 4 -1.76 39.52 -12.48
N ALA A 5 -3.07 39.38 -12.32
CA ALA A 5 -3.67 38.37 -11.46
C ALA A 5 -3.41 37.00 -12.11
N GLY A 6 -2.37 36.32 -11.63
CA GLY A 6 -2.04 34.96 -12.04
C GLY A 6 -3.21 34.01 -11.75
N CYS A 7 -3.61 33.25 -12.76
CA CYS A 7 -4.48 32.09 -12.63
C CYS A 7 -3.83 31.08 -11.66
N ALA A 8 -4.34 31.00 -10.44
CA ALA A 8 -4.06 29.86 -9.57
C ALA A 8 -4.95 28.69 -10.02
N SER A 9 -4.46 27.94 -11.00
CA SER A 9 -4.98 26.61 -11.31
C SER A 9 -4.76 25.71 -10.10
N ALA A 10 -5.77 25.55 -9.26
CA ALA A 10 -5.78 24.58 -8.19
C ALA A 10 -5.69 23.17 -8.78
N LYS A 11 -4.48 22.61 -8.81
CA LYS A 11 -4.25 21.18 -9.07
C LYS A 11 -4.80 20.38 -7.88
N PRO A 12 -5.39 19.19 -8.10
CA PRO A 12 -5.91 18.37 -7.02
C PRO A 12 -4.75 17.66 -6.29
N GLU A 13 -4.13 18.32 -5.32
CA GLU A 13 -3.02 17.76 -4.50
C GLU A 13 -3.51 16.90 -3.32
N GLY A 14 -4.77 16.48 -3.30
CA GLY A 14 -5.37 15.79 -2.14
C GLY A 14 -5.11 14.27 -2.06
N ALA A 15 -4.80 13.60 -3.17
CA ALA A 15 -4.78 12.13 -3.22
C ALA A 15 -3.39 11.51 -2.98
N GLN A 16 -2.31 12.22 -3.32
CA GLN A 16 -0.97 11.64 -3.32
C GLN A 16 -0.27 11.74 -1.95
N SER A 17 -0.58 12.78 -1.17
CA SER A 17 0.02 13.03 0.15
C SER A 17 -0.39 11.99 1.21
N LYS A 18 -1.67 11.59 1.24
CA LYS A 18 -2.17 10.55 2.17
C LYS A 18 -1.65 9.15 1.85
N ARG A 19 -1.36 8.87 0.57
CA ARG A 19 -0.86 7.57 0.09
C ARG A 19 0.56 7.31 0.61
N SER A 20 1.44 8.30 0.43
CA SER A 20 2.84 8.21 0.86
C SER A 20 3.00 8.10 2.39
N GLY A 21 2.16 8.81 3.16
CA GLY A 21 2.15 8.68 4.63
C GLY A 21 1.69 7.30 5.12
N SER A 22 0.64 6.77 4.50
CA SER A 22 0.07 5.46 4.86
C SER A 22 0.99 4.31 4.45
N GLU A 23 1.60 4.37 3.26
CA GLU A 23 2.62 3.40 2.82
C GLU A 23 3.82 3.40 3.76
N ARG A 24 4.33 4.57 4.12
CA ARG A 24 5.46 4.66 5.05
C ARG A 24 5.13 4.07 6.41
N GLN A 25 3.93 4.34 6.93
CA GLN A 25 3.51 3.80 8.23
C GLN A 25 3.29 2.30 8.20
N LEU A 26 2.68 1.77 7.12
CA LEU A 26 2.53 0.34 6.92
C LEU A 26 3.89 -0.35 6.78
N ASN A 27 4.81 0.26 6.04
CA ASN A 27 6.16 -0.27 5.87
C ASN A 27 6.90 -0.31 7.21
N MET A 28 6.84 0.76 8.02
CA MET A 28 7.44 0.75 9.37
C MET A 28 6.80 -0.28 10.32
N THR A 29 5.52 -0.60 10.11
CA THR A 29 4.78 -1.53 10.97
C THR A 29 5.04 -2.99 10.62
N TRP A 30 5.13 -3.29 9.32
CA TRP A 30 5.12 -4.66 8.80
C TRP A 30 6.44 -5.13 8.22
N ALA A 31 7.38 -4.23 7.89
CA ALA A 31 8.69 -4.62 7.39
C ALA A 31 9.40 -5.52 8.41
N GLY A 32 9.82 -6.70 7.96
CA GLY A 32 10.54 -7.68 8.79
C GLY A 32 9.67 -8.39 9.85
N LYS A 33 8.35 -8.19 9.86
CA LYS A 33 7.45 -9.05 10.66
C LYS A 33 7.24 -10.40 9.98
N PRO A 34 6.88 -11.47 10.71
CA PRO A 34 6.56 -12.73 10.07
C PRO A 34 5.17 -12.66 9.40
N LEU A 35 5.01 -13.32 8.25
CA LEU A 35 3.74 -13.40 7.50
C LEU A 35 2.56 -13.86 8.37
N LYS A 36 2.79 -14.72 9.37
CA LYS A 36 1.74 -15.20 10.29
C LYS A 36 1.02 -14.06 11.03
N ASP A 37 1.74 -13.00 11.40
CA ASP A 37 1.14 -11.86 12.10
C ASP A 37 0.25 -11.06 11.15
N LEU A 38 0.64 -11.03 9.87
CA LEU A 38 -0.10 -10.37 8.81
C LEU A 38 -1.38 -11.14 8.49
N LEU A 39 -1.32 -12.48 8.43
CA LEU A 39 -2.50 -13.35 8.33
C LEU A 39 -3.40 -13.24 9.55
N ALA A 40 -2.85 -13.08 10.76
CA ALA A 40 -3.66 -12.90 11.96
C ALA A 40 -4.42 -11.56 11.95
N VAL A 41 -3.84 -10.50 11.38
CA VAL A 41 -4.49 -9.19 11.28
C VAL A 41 -5.40 -9.09 10.07
N TYR A 42 -4.96 -9.46 8.87
CA TYR A 42 -5.73 -9.27 7.65
C TYR A 42 -6.52 -10.51 7.20
N GLY A 43 -6.29 -11.67 7.83
CA GLY A 43 -6.88 -12.92 7.40
C GLY A 43 -6.24 -13.46 6.13
N GLU A 44 -7.03 -14.13 5.31
CA GLU A 44 -6.58 -14.63 4.01
C GLU A 44 -6.50 -13.50 2.96
N PRO A 45 -5.45 -13.47 2.14
CA PRO A 45 -5.33 -12.49 1.08
C PRO A 45 -6.40 -12.68 0.02
N THR A 46 -6.94 -11.57 -0.47
CA THR A 46 -7.90 -11.57 -1.58
C THR A 46 -7.26 -11.99 -2.89
N GLN A 47 -5.97 -11.70 -3.05
CA GLN A 47 -5.21 -12.05 -4.25
C GLN A 47 -3.75 -12.35 -3.87
N VAL A 48 -3.19 -13.39 -4.50
CA VAL A 48 -1.79 -13.77 -4.38
C VAL A 48 -1.19 -13.81 -5.77
N MET A 49 -0.04 -13.17 -5.95
CA MET A 49 0.68 -13.07 -7.22
C MET A 49 2.13 -13.45 -6.99
N GLU A 50 2.59 -14.52 -7.64
CA GLU A 50 4.00 -14.91 -7.62
C GLU A 50 4.73 -14.26 -8.80
N TYR A 51 5.89 -13.66 -8.55
CA TYR A 51 6.70 -13.10 -9.63
C TYR A 51 7.61 -14.18 -10.25
N PRO A 52 7.39 -14.58 -11.52
CA PRO A 52 8.10 -15.73 -12.12
C PRO A 52 9.61 -15.51 -12.30
N ASN A 53 10.08 -14.26 -12.31
CA ASN A 53 11.50 -13.91 -12.51
C ASN A 53 12.22 -13.39 -11.26
N SER A 54 11.52 -13.25 -10.13
CA SER A 54 12.14 -12.84 -8.86
C SER A 54 12.10 -14.05 -7.95
N ARG A 55 13.23 -14.75 -7.81
CA ARG A 55 13.35 -15.96 -6.98
C ARG A 55 12.66 -15.74 -5.63
N SER A 56 11.46 -16.33 -5.51
CA SER A 56 10.57 -16.40 -4.34
C SER A 56 9.97 -15.11 -3.77
N THR A 57 9.74 -14.11 -4.63
CA THR A 57 8.94 -12.94 -4.23
C THR A 57 7.45 -13.16 -4.50
N THR A 58 6.64 -13.16 -3.44
CA THR A 58 5.18 -13.30 -3.52
C THR A 58 4.51 -11.99 -3.14
N VAL A 59 3.62 -11.46 -3.97
CA VAL A 59 2.83 -10.28 -3.65
C VAL A 59 1.45 -10.73 -3.21
N VAL A 60 1.05 -10.33 -2.01
CA VAL A 60 -0.28 -10.60 -1.45
C VAL A 60 -1.07 -9.29 -1.37
N VAL A 61 -2.34 -9.32 -1.74
CA VAL A 61 -3.22 -8.15 -1.74
C VAL A 61 -4.42 -8.41 -0.85
N TYR A 62 -4.66 -7.48 0.06
CA TYR A 62 -5.79 -7.48 0.99
C TYR A 62 -6.73 -6.33 0.64
N ARG A 63 -8.00 -6.65 0.39
CA ARG A 63 -9.07 -5.69 0.13
C ARG A 63 -10.15 -5.69 1.21
N ASP A 64 -9.90 -6.34 2.35
CA ASP A 64 -10.93 -6.59 3.34
C ASP A 64 -11.65 -5.31 3.79
N HIS A 65 -12.94 -5.23 3.45
CA HIS A 65 -13.86 -4.14 3.72
C HIS A 65 -14.12 -3.92 5.22
N ALA A 66 -13.75 -4.88 6.08
CA ALA A 66 -13.90 -4.76 7.53
C ALA A 66 -12.79 -3.91 8.19
N LYS A 67 -11.58 -3.89 7.59
CA LYS A 67 -10.42 -3.15 8.13
C LYS A 67 -9.98 -2.00 7.24
N LEU A 68 -10.34 -2.04 5.97
CA LEU A 68 -10.05 -1.01 4.99
C LEU A 68 -11.36 -0.35 4.53
N PRO A 69 -11.34 0.96 4.24
CA PRO A 69 -12.42 1.59 3.51
C PRO A 69 -12.69 0.79 2.22
N ALA A 70 -13.95 0.68 1.81
CA ALA A 70 -14.36 -0.22 0.72
C ALA A 70 -13.67 0.03 -0.63
N SER A 71 -12.97 1.15 -0.78
CA SER A 71 -12.21 1.50 -1.97
C SER A 71 -10.69 1.39 -1.81
N CYS A 72 -10.21 0.86 -0.68
CA CYS A 72 -8.80 0.75 -0.35
C CYS A 72 -8.29 -0.70 -0.33
N ALA A 73 -7.03 -0.87 -0.71
CA ALA A 73 -6.33 -2.14 -0.77
C ALA A 73 -4.90 -1.97 -0.25
N HIS A 74 -4.43 -2.95 0.51
CA HIS A 74 -3.03 -3.08 0.92
C HIS A 74 -2.37 -4.20 0.13
N ALA A 75 -1.23 -3.93 -0.49
CA ALA A 75 -0.42 -4.95 -1.14
C ALA A 75 0.90 -5.11 -0.38
N PHE A 76 1.26 -6.34 -0.04
CA PHE A 76 2.51 -6.67 0.64
C PHE A 76 3.35 -7.57 -0.24
N THR A 77 4.63 -7.26 -0.36
CA THR A 77 5.62 -8.10 -1.00
C THR A 77 6.31 -8.95 0.04
N ILE A 78 6.11 -10.26 -0.04
CA ILE A 78 6.69 -11.27 0.84
C ILE A 78 7.97 -11.79 0.19
N ASN A 79 9.08 -11.72 0.95
CA ASN A 79 10.37 -12.25 0.54
C ASN A 79 10.45 -13.78 0.76
N ASN A 80 11.59 -14.36 0.38
CA ASN A 80 11.85 -15.80 0.48
C ASN A 80 11.86 -16.33 1.93
N ASN A 81 12.01 -15.42 2.91
CA ASN A 81 11.98 -15.75 4.33
C ASN A 81 10.56 -15.73 4.90
N GLY A 82 9.55 -15.41 4.09
CA GLY A 82 8.17 -15.26 4.56
C GLY A 82 7.92 -13.95 5.31
N GLU A 83 8.70 -12.91 5.02
CA GLU A 83 8.60 -11.59 5.66
C GLU A 83 8.09 -10.53 4.67
N PRO A 84 7.15 -9.65 5.05
CA PRO A 84 6.77 -8.50 4.27
C PRO A 84 7.94 -7.51 4.17
N THR A 85 8.21 -7.01 2.97
CA THR A 85 9.35 -6.11 2.68
C THR A 85 8.93 -4.81 2.01
N ILE A 86 7.85 -4.81 1.22
CA ILE A 86 7.32 -3.62 0.57
C ILE A 86 5.81 -3.62 0.79
N VAL A 87 5.28 -2.48 1.21
CA VAL A 87 3.84 -2.32 1.40
C VAL A 87 3.34 -1.15 0.57
N ASN A 88 2.39 -1.44 -0.31
CA ASN A 88 1.72 -0.42 -1.08
C ASN A 88 0.29 -0.22 -0.60
N TYR A 89 -0.13 1.04 -0.58
CA TYR A 89 -1.47 1.47 -0.19
C TYR A 89 -2.17 2.04 -1.39
N PHE A 90 -3.34 1.50 -1.73
CA PHE A 90 -4.09 1.96 -2.88
C PHE A 90 -5.53 2.21 -2.48
N CYS A 91 -5.98 3.47 -2.53
CA CYS A 91 -7.40 3.81 -2.51
C CYS A 91 -7.83 4.37 -3.84
N ARG A 92 -9.02 3.98 -4.29
CA ARG A 92 -9.72 4.62 -5.40
C ARG A 92 -10.93 5.40 -4.95
#